data_AF-A0A3B9ENZ3-F1
#
_entry.id   AF-A0A3B9ENZ3-F1
#
_cell.length_a   1.000
_cell.length_b   1.000
_cell.length_c   1.000
_cell.angle_alpha   90.00
_cell.angle_beta   90.00
_cell.angle_gamma   90.00
#
_symmetry.space_group_name_H-M   'P 1'
#
loop_
_entity.id
_entity.type
_entity.pdbx_description
1 polymer ?
#
loop_
_entity_poly.entity_id
_entity_poly.type
_entity_poly.pdbx_seq_one_letter_code
_entity_poly.pdbx_strand_id
1 'polypeptide(L)'
;MAGNPIAATEKLKELMAKAQGQTEAKPGEGAAPVPPLDGGTVPPGTNAAGDPAAPPPPAGDAALGGGQDAPYTPSERIPFKTHAVFGLCALMVVSFGVWSAISEIDIVSMAMGEVIPSTQVKTIQHLEGGIVREIKVIEGARVKAGQELVELEPTASSADVGELGERLVSLRFDLARLRSLLRGDDKLEIDPELTQERPDLAAAAHQRFQADLEKFQSDMKRQEAAINQRQQEIHEIRTRIANAGKSLKLVDEQVKISEGLLKRDLTNRFV
;
A
#
# COMPACT_ATOMS: atom_id res chain seq x y z
N MET A 1 28.91 29.15 21.48
CA MET A 1 29.51 28.09 20.65
C MET A 1 28.42 27.59 19.72
N ALA A 2 28.61 27.65 18.40
CA ALA A 2 27.61 27.18 17.43
C ALA A 2 27.99 25.79 16.93
N GLY A 3 27.11 24.80 17.07
CA GLY A 3 27.32 23.46 16.52
C GLY A 3 27.12 23.48 15.00
N ASN A 4 28.08 22.92 14.25
CA ASN A 4 27.99 22.87 12.78
C ASN A 4 26.90 21.87 12.35
N PRO A 5 25.83 22.29 11.63
CA PRO A 5 24.74 21.40 11.24
C PRO A 5 25.16 20.24 10.32
N ILE A 6 26.27 20.39 9.58
CA ILE A 6 26.77 19.36 8.65
C ILE A 6 27.16 18.07 9.39
N ALA A 7 27.65 18.17 10.64
CA ALA A 7 28.03 17.00 11.44
C ALA A 7 26.84 16.13 11.86
N ALA A 8 25.62 16.68 11.89
CA ALA A 8 24.40 15.89 12.14
C ALA A 8 24.02 15.04 10.93
N THR A 9 24.21 15.54 9.71
CA THR A 9 23.80 14.85 8.47
C THR A 9 24.64 13.64 8.11
N GLU A 10 25.94 13.60 8.45
CA GLU A 10 26.75 12.38 8.28
C GLU A 10 26.32 11.30 9.27
N LYS A 11 26.17 11.66 10.56
CA LYS A 11 25.79 10.71 11.61
C LYS A 11 24.39 10.10 11.38
N LEU A 12 23.50 10.83 10.73
CA LEU A 12 22.20 10.30 10.29
C LEU A 12 22.34 9.28 9.15
N LYS A 13 23.22 9.54 8.16
CA LYS A 13 23.52 8.58 7.08
C LYS A 13 24.18 7.30 7.61
N GLU A 14 25.10 7.43 8.56
CA GLU A 14 25.78 6.27 9.18
C GLU A 14 24.78 5.36 9.91
N LEU A 15 23.83 5.94 10.66
CA LEU A 15 22.76 5.19 11.32
C LEU A 15 21.79 4.53 10.31
N MET A 16 21.44 5.22 9.23
CA MET A 16 20.57 4.66 8.17
C MET A 16 21.24 3.48 7.45
N ALA A 17 22.54 3.59 7.12
CA ALA A 17 23.30 2.49 6.51
C ALA A 17 23.41 1.28 7.46
N LYS A 18 23.56 1.52 8.77
CA LYS A 18 23.65 0.45 9.78
C LYS A 18 22.32 -0.27 10.02
N ALA A 19 21.19 0.38 9.76
CA ALA A 19 19.86 -0.23 9.87
C ALA A 19 19.55 -1.21 8.72
N GLN A 20 20.11 -1.02 7.52
CA GLN A 20 19.84 -1.87 6.34
C GLN A 20 20.60 -3.21 6.35
N GLY A 21 21.51 -3.43 7.30
CA GLY A 21 22.36 -4.63 7.37
C GLY A 21 21.90 -5.73 8.34
N GLN A 22 20.69 -5.66 8.91
CA GLN A 22 20.24 -6.58 9.98
C GLN A 22 18.84 -7.19 9.76
N THR A 23 18.54 -7.64 8.54
CA THR A 23 17.32 -8.44 8.24
C THR A 23 17.61 -9.68 7.37
N GLU A 24 18.61 -10.47 7.74
CA GLU A 24 18.65 -11.90 7.39
C GLU A 24 18.59 -12.73 8.68
N ALA A 25 17.40 -13.26 8.99
CA ALA A 25 17.16 -14.11 10.15
C ALA A 25 16.50 -15.42 9.67
N LYS A 26 17.32 -16.47 9.60
CA LYS A 26 16.93 -17.84 9.22
C LYS A 26 15.82 -18.37 10.16
N PRO A 27 14.71 -18.96 9.64
CA PRO A 27 13.72 -19.63 10.48
C PRO A 27 14.33 -20.76 11.32
N GLY A 28 13.85 -20.88 12.57
CA GLY A 28 14.42 -21.79 13.56
C GLY A 28 14.12 -23.27 13.34
N GLU A 29 15.00 -24.12 13.87
CA GLU A 29 14.95 -25.58 13.80
C GLU A 29 15.02 -26.14 15.24
N GLY A 30 14.23 -27.18 15.54
CA GLY A 30 14.45 -28.06 16.70
C GLY A 30 13.33 -28.16 17.75
N ALA A 31 12.62 -29.29 17.73
CA ALA A 31 12.05 -29.94 18.92
C ALA A 31 11.71 -31.43 18.62
N ALA A 32 12.46 -32.36 19.23
CA ALA A 32 12.14 -33.81 19.34
C ALA A 32 11.74 -34.11 20.82
N PRO A 33 11.54 -35.35 21.37
CA PRO A 33 11.86 -36.73 20.94
C PRO A 33 10.56 -37.57 20.67
N VAL A 34 10.38 -38.91 20.81
CA VAL A 34 11.09 -40.05 21.45
C VAL A 34 10.77 -41.40 20.75
N PRO A 35 11.70 -42.37 20.64
CA PRO A 35 11.43 -43.77 20.29
C PRO A 35 11.20 -44.67 21.53
N PRO A 36 10.62 -45.88 21.40
CA PRO A 36 11.42 -47.14 21.39
C PRO A 36 10.85 -48.27 20.49
N LEU A 37 11.69 -49.08 19.81
CA LEU A 37 12.19 -50.46 20.11
C LEU A 37 11.23 -51.66 19.88
N ASP A 38 11.80 -52.72 19.26
CA ASP A 38 11.39 -54.15 19.25
C ASP A 38 9.95 -54.51 18.78
N GLY A 39 9.58 -55.77 18.53
CA GLY A 39 10.33 -57.04 18.50
C GLY A 39 9.32 -58.20 18.36
N GLY A 40 9.57 -59.18 17.48
CA GLY A 40 8.54 -60.17 17.07
C GLY A 40 8.42 -61.42 17.96
N THR A 41 7.31 -62.17 17.85
CA THR A 41 7.16 -63.56 18.37
C THR A 41 6.09 -64.37 17.61
N VAL A 42 6.35 -65.69 17.43
CA VAL A 42 5.63 -66.76 16.68
C VAL A 42 6.10 -68.10 17.31
N PRO A 43 5.40 -69.28 17.36
CA PRO A 43 4.19 -69.81 16.68
C PRO A 43 3.02 -70.05 17.70
N PRO A 44 2.07 -71.03 17.63
CA PRO A 44 1.67 -72.04 16.62
C PRO A 44 0.14 -72.07 16.26
N GLY A 45 -0.36 -72.89 15.33
CA GLY A 45 0.27 -73.85 14.38
C GLY A 45 -0.76 -74.85 13.81
N THR A 46 -0.29 -75.98 13.26
CA THR A 46 -0.90 -77.34 13.39
C THR A 46 -2.40 -77.49 13.02
N ASN A 47 -2.89 -78.22 12.01
CA ASN A 47 -2.45 -79.37 11.18
C ASN A 47 -3.60 -79.63 10.14
N ALA A 48 -3.60 -80.57 9.18
CA ALA A 48 -2.60 -81.37 8.42
C ALA A 48 -3.36 -82.17 7.33
N ALA A 49 -2.61 -82.85 6.43
CA ALA A 49 -3.06 -83.90 5.49
C ALA A 49 -4.07 -83.51 4.38
N GLY A 50 -3.72 -83.81 3.11
CA GLY A 50 -4.60 -83.51 1.96
C GLY A 50 -4.05 -83.79 0.56
N ASP A 51 -3.13 -84.75 0.40
CA ASP A 51 -2.72 -85.31 -0.90
C ASP A 51 -3.87 -86.09 -1.59
N PRO A 52 -3.80 -86.40 -2.91
CA PRO A 52 -3.00 -85.81 -4.00
C PRO A 52 -3.75 -85.65 -5.35
N ALA A 53 -3.02 -85.20 -6.39
CA ALA A 53 -3.23 -85.48 -7.83
C ALA A 53 -4.47 -84.85 -8.54
N ALA A 54 -4.56 -84.77 -9.88
CA ALA A 54 -3.70 -85.30 -10.95
C ALA A 54 -3.57 -84.32 -12.16
N PRO A 55 -2.49 -84.43 -13.00
CA PRO A 55 -2.28 -83.65 -14.23
C PRO A 55 -3.06 -84.22 -15.47
N PRO A 56 -2.95 -83.67 -16.70
CA PRO A 56 -3.97 -83.77 -17.77
C PRO A 56 -3.90 -85.08 -18.63
N PRO A 57 -4.79 -85.30 -19.64
CA PRO A 57 -5.21 -86.63 -20.11
C PRO A 57 -4.24 -87.32 -21.12
N PRO A 58 -4.47 -88.61 -21.48
CA PRO A 58 -3.39 -89.51 -21.87
C PRO A 58 -3.04 -89.53 -23.36
N ALA A 59 -1.74 -89.68 -23.63
CA ALA A 59 -1.25 -90.69 -24.57
C ALA A 59 -1.10 -92.03 -23.80
N GLY A 60 -1.14 -93.20 -24.42
CA GLY A 60 -1.19 -93.54 -25.84
C GLY A 60 -0.48 -94.88 -26.04
N ASP A 61 -1.11 -95.76 -26.81
CA ASP A 61 -0.59 -97.04 -27.31
C ASP A 61 -0.25 -98.18 -26.32
N ALA A 62 -0.65 -99.40 -26.74
CA ALA A 62 -0.07 -100.72 -26.48
C ALA A 62 0.21 -101.19 -25.02
N ALA A 63 0.00 -102.46 -24.64
CA ALA A 63 0.02 -103.66 -25.47
C ALA A 63 -0.68 -104.85 -24.79
N LEU A 64 -1.22 -105.77 -25.61
CA LEU A 64 -1.51 -107.20 -25.32
C LEU A 64 -2.52 -107.51 -24.17
N GLY A 65 -3.46 -108.43 -24.33
CA GLY A 65 -3.80 -109.25 -25.50
C GLY A 65 -4.66 -110.44 -25.07
N GLY A 66 -5.77 -110.69 -25.77
CA GLY A 66 -6.73 -111.74 -25.35
C GLY A 66 -8.17 -111.44 -25.77
N GLY A 67 -8.39 -111.15 -27.05
CA GLY A 67 -9.74 -111.01 -27.58
C GLY A 67 -10.31 -112.36 -28.02
N GLN A 68 -11.59 -112.59 -27.75
CA GLN A 68 -12.46 -113.27 -28.71
C GLN A 68 -13.89 -112.74 -28.58
N ASP A 69 -14.53 -112.48 -29.72
CA ASP A 69 -15.55 -111.45 -29.82
C ASP A 69 -16.93 -111.91 -29.31
N ALA A 70 -17.35 -111.39 -28.16
CA ALA A 70 -18.71 -111.53 -27.66
C ALA A 70 -19.64 -110.47 -28.32
N PRO A 71 -20.85 -110.82 -28.78
CA PRO A 71 -21.74 -109.86 -29.45
C PRO A 71 -22.15 -108.70 -28.54
N TYR A 72 -22.19 -107.48 -29.09
CA TYR A 72 -22.78 -106.32 -28.41
C TYR A 72 -24.29 -106.54 -28.21
N THR A 73 -24.69 -106.80 -26.97
CA THR A 73 -26.10 -106.89 -26.56
C THR A 73 -26.57 -105.55 -26.00
N PRO A 74 -27.43 -104.78 -26.70
CA PRO A 74 -28.03 -103.56 -26.17
C PRO A 74 -29.12 -103.91 -25.14
N SER A 75 -28.70 -104.15 -23.89
CA SER A 75 -29.56 -104.68 -22.83
C SER A 75 -29.38 -104.03 -21.47
N GLU A 76 -29.50 -102.70 -21.39
CA GLU A 76 -29.91 -102.07 -20.14
C GLU A 76 -30.93 -100.94 -20.40
N ARG A 77 -32.06 -100.98 -19.69
CA ARG A 77 -33.08 -99.92 -19.78
C ARG A 77 -32.63 -98.78 -18.88
N ILE A 78 -32.51 -97.57 -19.43
CA ILE A 78 -32.04 -96.37 -18.70
C ILE A 78 -32.83 -96.26 -17.37
N PRO A 79 -32.17 -96.36 -16.21
CA PRO A 79 -32.88 -96.34 -14.94
C PRO A 79 -33.47 -94.95 -14.72
N PHE A 80 -34.70 -94.90 -14.19
CA PHE A 80 -35.46 -93.66 -13.95
C PHE A 80 -34.66 -92.59 -13.16
N LYS A 81 -33.73 -93.02 -12.31
CA LYS A 81 -32.79 -92.17 -11.57
C LYS A 81 -31.93 -91.28 -12.47
N THR A 82 -31.51 -91.75 -13.65
CA THR A 82 -30.69 -90.95 -14.59
C THR A 82 -31.49 -89.77 -15.15
N HIS A 83 -32.76 -89.98 -15.48
CA HIS A 83 -33.65 -88.90 -15.92
C HIS A 83 -33.92 -87.89 -14.79
N ALA A 84 -33.97 -88.33 -13.52
CA ALA A 84 -34.08 -87.42 -12.37
C ALA A 84 -32.85 -86.52 -12.21
N VAL A 85 -31.62 -87.03 -12.46
CA VAL A 85 -30.40 -86.22 -12.43
C VAL A 85 -30.40 -85.16 -13.54
N PHE A 86 -30.72 -85.53 -14.79
CA PHE A 86 -30.84 -84.56 -15.88
C PHE A 86 -31.94 -83.52 -15.63
N GLY A 87 -33.08 -83.93 -15.05
CA GLY A 87 -34.14 -83.00 -14.62
C GLY A 87 -33.69 -82.01 -13.54
N LEU A 88 -32.91 -82.47 -12.55
CA LEU A 88 -32.34 -81.62 -11.51
C LEU A 88 -31.35 -80.60 -12.09
N CYS A 89 -30.45 -81.02 -12.97
CA CYS A 89 -29.50 -80.12 -13.64
C CYS A 89 -30.22 -79.09 -14.52
N ALA A 90 -31.24 -79.50 -15.29
CA ALA A 90 -32.04 -78.58 -16.09
C ALA A 90 -32.77 -77.55 -15.21
N LEU A 91 -33.36 -77.98 -14.10
CA LEU A 91 -34.03 -77.10 -13.14
C LEU A 91 -33.06 -76.10 -12.49
N MET A 92 -31.83 -76.53 -12.16
CA MET A 92 -30.79 -75.65 -11.61
C MET A 92 -30.29 -74.60 -12.61
N VAL A 93 -30.16 -74.96 -13.90
CA VAL A 93 -29.79 -74.00 -14.96
C VAL A 93 -30.92 -72.99 -15.20
N VAL A 94 -32.18 -73.46 -15.22
CA VAL A 94 -33.35 -72.58 -15.37
C VAL A 94 -33.51 -71.64 -14.17
N SER A 95 -33.34 -72.12 -12.93
CA SER A 95 -33.47 -71.27 -11.74
C SER A 95 -32.36 -70.22 -11.66
N PHE A 96 -31.11 -70.57 -12.00
CA PHE A 96 -30.01 -69.61 -12.10
C PHE A 96 -30.24 -68.57 -13.21
N GLY A 97 -30.76 -69.01 -14.37
CA GLY A 97 -31.11 -68.11 -15.48
C GLY A 97 -32.21 -67.12 -15.12
N VAL A 98 -33.28 -67.58 -14.46
CA VAL A 98 -34.38 -66.72 -13.97
C VAL A 98 -33.89 -65.76 -12.88
N TRP A 99 -33.04 -66.21 -11.96
CA TRP A 99 -32.47 -65.34 -10.93
C TRP A 99 -31.56 -64.25 -11.52
N SER A 100 -30.66 -64.62 -12.44
CA SER A 100 -29.76 -63.69 -13.14
C SER A 100 -30.51 -62.69 -14.03
N ALA A 101 -31.70 -63.04 -14.54
CA ALA A 101 -32.55 -62.14 -15.31
C ALA A 101 -33.36 -61.13 -14.46
N ILE A 102 -33.40 -61.32 -13.13
CA ILE A 102 -34.13 -60.46 -12.18
C ILE A 102 -33.17 -59.68 -11.26
N SER A 103 -31.94 -60.17 -11.06
CA SER A 103 -30.94 -59.54 -10.21
C SER A 103 -30.20 -58.41 -10.92
N GLU A 104 -30.68 -57.17 -10.74
CA GLU A 104 -29.88 -55.98 -11.03
C GLU A 104 -28.65 -55.92 -10.09
N ILE A 105 -27.53 -55.37 -10.57
CA ILE A 105 -26.27 -55.28 -9.82
C ILE A 105 -25.90 -53.79 -9.66
N ASP A 106 -26.14 -53.25 -8.47
CA ASP A 106 -25.80 -51.86 -8.14
C ASP A 106 -24.28 -51.65 -8.06
N ILE A 107 -23.70 -51.06 -9.12
CA ILE A 107 -22.30 -50.64 -9.15
C ILE A 107 -22.20 -49.16 -8.77
N VAL A 108 -21.89 -48.90 -7.50
CA VAL A 108 -21.64 -47.53 -6.98
C VAL A 108 -20.27 -47.03 -7.45
N SER A 109 -20.26 -46.33 -8.58
CA SER A 109 -19.06 -45.64 -9.09
C SER A 109 -18.83 -44.31 -8.35
N MET A 110 -17.85 -44.28 -7.45
CA MET A 110 -17.43 -43.03 -6.79
C MET A 110 -16.35 -42.31 -7.61
N ALA A 111 -16.75 -41.33 -8.41
CA ALA A 111 -15.82 -40.43 -9.09
C ALA A 111 -15.44 -39.26 -8.17
N MET A 112 -14.15 -39.12 -7.84
CA MET A 112 -13.65 -37.93 -7.15
C MET A 112 -13.47 -36.78 -8.15
N GLY A 113 -14.36 -35.78 -8.08
CA GLY A 113 -14.26 -34.56 -8.87
C GLY A 113 -13.54 -33.44 -8.11
N GLU A 114 -12.39 -33.00 -8.61
CA GLU A 114 -11.68 -31.83 -8.07
C GLU A 114 -12.08 -30.56 -8.82
N VAL A 115 -12.56 -29.54 -8.10
CA VAL A 115 -13.04 -28.27 -8.70
C VAL A 115 -11.89 -27.27 -8.78
N ILE A 116 -11.03 -27.45 -9.78
CA ILE A 116 -9.89 -26.55 -10.04
C ILE A 116 -10.41 -25.25 -10.71
N PRO A 117 -10.16 -24.04 -10.15
CA PRO A 117 -10.61 -22.80 -10.76
C PRO A 117 -9.82 -22.48 -12.04
N SER A 118 -10.54 -22.20 -13.13
CA SER A 118 -9.97 -21.96 -14.47
C SER A 118 -9.24 -20.61 -14.64
N THR A 119 -9.22 -19.78 -13.60
CA THR A 119 -8.70 -18.41 -13.64
C THR A 119 -7.72 -18.19 -12.49
N GLN A 120 -6.63 -17.45 -12.74
CA GLN A 120 -5.68 -17.07 -11.70
C GLN A 120 -6.39 -16.38 -10.53
N VAL A 121 -6.18 -16.90 -9.32
CA VAL A 121 -6.58 -16.25 -8.07
C VAL A 121 -5.83 -14.92 -7.96
N LYS A 122 -6.57 -13.82 -7.81
CA LYS A 122 -6.00 -12.48 -7.62
C LYS A 122 -6.19 -12.05 -6.18
N THR A 123 -5.09 -11.96 -5.43
CA THR A 123 -5.08 -11.40 -4.08
C THR A 123 -5.45 -9.92 -4.14
N ILE A 124 -6.56 -9.54 -3.52
CA ILE A 124 -6.96 -8.14 -3.38
C ILE A 124 -6.30 -7.59 -2.11
N GLN A 125 -5.33 -6.70 -2.29
CA GLN A 125 -4.63 -6.02 -1.21
C GLN A 125 -4.86 -4.50 -1.35
N HIS A 126 -5.23 -3.84 -0.26
CA HIS A 126 -5.32 -2.38 -0.21
C HIS A 126 -3.91 -1.77 -0.09
N LEU A 127 -3.67 -0.64 -0.75
CA LEU A 127 -2.32 -0.10 -0.94
C LEU A 127 -1.82 0.82 0.20
N GLU A 128 -2.73 1.37 1.01
CA GLU A 128 -2.42 2.52 1.88
C GLU A 128 -2.33 2.20 3.39
N GLY A 129 -2.85 1.05 3.83
CA GLY A 129 -3.03 0.73 5.26
C GLY A 129 -4.29 1.39 5.84
N GLY A 130 -5.28 0.59 6.26
CA GLY A 130 -6.52 1.12 6.83
C GLY A 130 -7.26 0.15 7.75
N ILE A 131 -8.07 0.70 8.67
CA ILE A 131 -8.99 -0.07 9.51
C ILE A 131 -10.20 -0.48 8.66
N VAL A 132 -10.58 -1.75 8.72
CA VAL A 132 -11.78 -2.25 8.04
C VAL A 132 -13.01 -1.86 8.85
N ARG A 133 -13.94 -1.11 8.23
CA ARG A 133 -15.22 -0.72 8.82
C ARG A 133 -16.28 -1.80 8.63
N GLU A 134 -16.38 -2.35 7.42
CA GLU A 134 -17.36 -3.37 7.06
C GLU A 134 -16.82 -4.26 5.93
N ILE A 135 -17.13 -5.57 5.96
CA ILE A 135 -16.89 -6.50 4.85
C ILE A 135 -18.25 -6.84 4.24
N LYS A 136 -18.48 -6.41 2.99
CA LYS A 136 -19.78 -6.45 2.32
C LYS A 136 -20.02 -7.74 1.52
N VAL A 137 -19.14 -8.73 1.67
CA VAL A 137 -19.16 -10.02 0.97
C VAL A 137 -18.77 -11.17 1.89
N ILE A 138 -19.28 -12.37 1.60
CA ILE A 138 -18.95 -13.62 2.31
C ILE A 138 -18.12 -14.55 1.41
N GLU A 139 -17.46 -15.53 2.01
CA GLU A 139 -16.71 -16.55 1.27
C GLU A 139 -17.61 -17.30 0.26
N GLY A 140 -17.10 -17.54 -0.95
CA GLY A 140 -17.86 -18.14 -2.04
C GLY A 140 -18.89 -17.24 -2.73
N ALA A 141 -19.08 -15.99 -2.29
CA ALA A 141 -19.99 -15.04 -2.96
C ALA A 141 -19.54 -14.71 -4.39
N ARG A 142 -20.48 -14.76 -5.36
CA ARG A 142 -20.22 -14.34 -6.75
C ARG A 142 -20.31 -12.82 -6.87
N VAL A 143 -19.16 -12.18 -6.96
CA VAL A 143 -19.00 -10.71 -7.07
C VAL A 143 -18.86 -10.25 -8.52
N LYS A 144 -19.23 -9.00 -8.81
CA LYS A 144 -19.03 -8.35 -10.12
C LYS A 144 -17.85 -7.39 -10.11
N ALA A 145 -17.26 -7.13 -11.27
CA ALA A 145 -16.25 -6.07 -11.40
C ALA A 145 -16.86 -4.70 -11.04
N GLY A 146 -16.17 -3.93 -10.20
CA GLY A 146 -16.66 -2.65 -9.67
C GLY A 146 -17.67 -2.78 -8.51
N GLN A 147 -17.97 -3.99 -8.02
CA GLN A 147 -18.72 -4.17 -6.79
C GLN A 147 -17.83 -3.84 -5.58
N GLU A 148 -18.39 -3.10 -4.62
CA GLU A 148 -17.74 -2.83 -3.34
C GLU A 148 -17.65 -4.12 -2.50
N LEU A 149 -16.47 -4.41 -1.96
CA LEU A 149 -16.18 -5.64 -1.21
C LEU A 149 -15.92 -5.37 0.29
N VAL A 150 -15.25 -4.26 0.58
CA VAL A 150 -14.80 -3.86 1.92
C VAL A 150 -14.89 -2.35 2.00
N GLU A 151 -15.50 -1.83 3.07
CA GLU A 151 -15.45 -0.41 3.41
C GLU A 151 -14.35 -0.17 4.45
N LEU A 152 -13.53 0.87 4.26
CA LEU A 152 -12.47 1.27 5.18
C LEU A 152 -12.89 2.49 6.01
N GLU A 153 -12.38 2.60 7.23
CA GLU A 153 -12.67 3.71 8.13
C GLU A 153 -11.89 4.97 7.71
N PRO A 154 -12.55 6.10 7.35
CA PRO A 154 -11.89 7.25 6.72
C PRO A 154 -11.18 8.20 7.71
N THR A 155 -11.00 7.81 8.97
CA THR A 155 -10.86 8.72 10.12
C THR A 155 -9.60 9.60 10.14
N ALA A 156 -8.48 9.14 9.57
CA ALA A 156 -7.30 9.99 9.37
C ALA A 156 -7.48 10.90 8.13
N SER A 157 -7.83 10.30 7.00
CA SER A 157 -7.91 10.99 5.70
C SER A 157 -8.95 12.11 5.68
N SER A 158 -10.09 11.95 6.35
CA SER A 158 -11.14 12.96 6.40
C SER A 158 -10.77 14.21 7.20
N ALA A 159 -9.95 14.08 8.26
CA ALA A 159 -9.43 15.20 9.03
C ALA A 159 -8.42 16.02 8.20
N ASP A 160 -7.49 15.33 7.54
CA ASP A 160 -6.48 15.96 6.67
C ASP A 160 -7.13 16.70 5.48
N VAL A 161 -8.14 16.08 4.84
CA VAL A 161 -8.92 16.72 3.78
C VAL A 161 -9.68 17.95 4.29
N GLY A 162 -10.16 17.92 5.53
CA GLY A 162 -10.78 19.07 6.20
C GLY A 162 -9.81 20.24 6.40
N GLU A 163 -8.62 20.00 6.98
CA GLU A 163 -7.59 21.05 7.15
C GLU A 163 -7.16 21.63 5.80
N LEU A 164 -6.90 20.75 4.81
CA LEU A 164 -6.52 21.18 3.46
C LEU A 164 -7.62 22.00 2.77
N GLY A 165 -8.90 21.69 3.03
CA GLY A 165 -10.05 22.47 2.58
C GLY A 165 -10.07 23.89 3.18
N GLU A 166 -10.06 24.01 4.52
CA GLU A 166 -9.99 25.31 5.21
C GLU A 166 -8.79 26.14 4.74
N ARG A 167 -7.63 25.49 4.59
CA ARG A 167 -6.39 26.11 4.15
C ARG A 167 -6.46 26.58 2.69
N LEU A 168 -7.08 25.80 1.79
CA LEU A 168 -7.31 26.20 0.39
C LEU A 168 -8.18 27.46 0.32
N VAL A 169 -9.28 27.50 1.09
CA VAL A 169 -10.20 28.64 1.14
C VAL A 169 -9.49 29.89 1.68
N SER A 170 -8.77 29.75 2.80
CA SER A 170 -7.96 30.84 3.37
C SER A 170 -6.94 31.40 2.37
N LEU A 171 -6.25 30.53 1.63
CA LEU A 171 -5.31 30.92 0.56
C LEU A 171 -6.00 31.63 -0.61
N ARG A 172 -7.26 31.31 -0.95
CA ARG A 172 -8.03 32.04 -1.98
C ARG A 172 -8.29 33.49 -1.57
N PHE A 173 -8.67 33.73 -0.31
CA PHE A 173 -8.86 35.09 0.22
C PHE A 173 -7.55 35.89 0.24
N ASP A 174 -6.43 35.30 0.69
CA ASP A 174 -5.13 35.98 0.67
C ASP A 174 -4.63 36.24 -0.77
N LEU A 175 -4.91 35.34 -1.71
CA LEU A 175 -4.59 35.53 -3.13
C LEU A 175 -5.41 36.68 -3.75
N ALA A 176 -6.70 36.79 -3.42
CA ALA A 176 -7.55 37.91 -3.84
C ALA A 176 -7.06 39.25 -3.24
N ARG A 177 -6.69 39.25 -1.95
CA ARG A 177 -6.08 40.39 -1.25
C ARG A 177 -4.79 40.85 -1.91
N LEU A 178 -3.85 39.92 -2.14
CA LEU A 178 -2.56 40.23 -2.75
C LEU A 178 -2.68 40.68 -4.21
N ARG A 179 -3.63 40.15 -4.99
CA ARG A 179 -3.93 40.67 -6.34
C ARG A 179 -4.48 42.09 -6.30
N SER A 180 -5.38 42.39 -5.36
CA SER A 180 -5.96 43.73 -5.24
C SER A 180 -4.91 44.77 -4.85
N LEU A 181 -4.04 44.43 -3.88
CA LEU A 181 -2.90 45.26 -3.49
C LEU A 181 -1.88 45.43 -4.63
N LEU A 182 -1.67 44.41 -5.47
CA LEU A 182 -0.73 44.47 -6.61
C LEU A 182 -1.24 45.35 -7.76
N ARG A 183 -2.56 45.40 -7.99
CA ARG A 183 -3.19 46.33 -8.95
C ARG A 183 -3.24 47.77 -8.40
N GLY A 184 -3.22 47.93 -7.08
CA GLY A 184 -3.39 49.22 -6.41
C GLY A 184 -4.85 49.64 -6.29
N ASP A 185 -5.77 48.68 -6.16
CA ASP A 185 -7.20 48.96 -6.02
C ASP A 185 -7.51 49.58 -4.64
N ASP A 186 -8.42 50.55 -4.57
CA ASP A 186 -8.93 51.09 -3.28
C ASP A 186 -9.84 50.08 -2.53
N LYS A 187 -10.24 48.99 -3.18
CA LYS A 187 -11.19 48.01 -2.66
C LYS A 187 -10.73 46.59 -2.98
N LEU A 188 -10.96 45.70 -2.02
CA LEU A 188 -10.70 44.27 -2.15
C LEU A 188 -11.77 43.63 -3.03
N GLU A 189 -11.38 43.14 -4.21
CA GLU A 189 -12.22 42.30 -5.05
C GLU A 189 -12.07 40.82 -4.64
N ILE A 190 -13.16 40.22 -4.17
CA ILE A 190 -13.28 38.78 -3.92
C ILE A 190 -14.46 38.25 -4.74
N ASP A 191 -14.39 36.97 -5.11
CA ASP A 191 -15.49 36.25 -5.74
C ASP A 191 -16.77 36.26 -4.85
N PRO A 192 -17.94 36.63 -5.39
CA PRO A 192 -19.19 36.66 -4.63
C PRO A 192 -19.67 35.26 -4.18
N GLU A 193 -19.25 34.17 -4.82
CA GLU A 193 -19.56 32.80 -4.36
C GLU A 193 -18.76 32.48 -3.09
N LEU A 194 -17.43 32.69 -3.12
CA LEU A 194 -16.53 32.49 -1.99
C LEU A 194 -16.92 33.36 -0.77
N THR A 195 -17.43 34.58 -1.04
CA THR A 195 -17.88 35.51 -0.01
C THR A 195 -19.18 35.04 0.67
N GLN A 196 -20.07 34.36 -0.06
CA GLN A 196 -21.27 33.73 0.51
C GLN A 196 -20.95 32.42 1.24
N GLU A 197 -19.99 31.66 0.74
CA GLU A 197 -19.51 30.43 1.37
C GLU A 197 -18.87 30.71 2.74
N ARG A 198 -18.02 31.74 2.84
CA ARG A 198 -17.24 32.07 4.05
C ARG A 198 -17.19 33.57 4.37
N PRO A 199 -18.30 34.14 4.90
CA PRO A 199 -18.38 35.56 5.28
C PRO A 199 -17.46 35.92 6.46
N ASP A 200 -17.09 34.94 7.30
CA ASP A 200 -16.11 35.08 8.39
C ASP A 200 -14.71 35.42 7.87
N LEU A 201 -14.25 34.66 6.87
CA LEU A 201 -12.95 34.87 6.23
C LEU A 201 -12.97 36.10 5.32
N ALA A 202 -14.09 36.39 4.65
CA ALA A 202 -14.25 37.61 3.85
C ALA A 202 -14.10 38.88 4.71
N ALA A 203 -14.76 38.94 5.87
CA ALA A 203 -14.64 40.06 6.80
C ALA A 203 -13.21 40.24 7.31
N ALA A 204 -12.53 39.14 7.67
CA ALA A 204 -11.13 39.18 8.09
C ALA A 204 -10.17 39.62 6.96
N ALA A 205 -10.44 39.21 5.71
CA ALA A 205 -9.68 39.63 4.54
C ALA A 205 -9.83 41.13 4.26
N HIS A 206 -11.05 41.67 4.35
CA HIS A 206 -11.31 43.11 4.23
C HIS A 206 -10.59 43.94 5.32
N GLN A 207 -10.61 43.49 6.57
CA GLN A 207 -9.89 44.17 7.67
C GLN A 207 -8.37 44.18 7.45
N ARG A 208 -7.78 43.05 7.02
CA ARG A 208 -6.34 42.98 6.69
C ARG A 208 -5.98 43.91 5.54
N PHE A 209 -6.78 43.92 4.48
CA PHE A 209 -6.58 44.78 3.31
C PHE A 209 -6.64 46.27 3.67
N GLN A 210 -7.59 46.69 4.51
CA GLN A 210 -7.65 48.07 5.01
C GLN A 210 -6.40 48.43 5.83
N ALA A 211 -5.96 47.55 6.74
CA ALA A 211 -4.73 47.75 7.51
C ALA A 211 -3.46 47.81 6.62
N ASP A 212 -3.39 47.02 5.56
CA ASP A 212 -2.30 47.07 4.57
C ASP A 212 -2.26 48.43 3.84
N LEU A 213 -3.42 48.95 3.42
CA LEU A 213 -3.54 50.27 2.78
C LEU A 213 -3.23 51.42 3.75
N GLU A 214 -3.77 51.40 4.97
CA GLU A 214 -3.50 52.40 6.01
C GLU A 214 -2.01 52.46 6.37
N LYS A 215 -1.37 51.28 6.48
CA LYS A 215 0.07 51.16 6.68
C LYS A 215 0.84 51.76 5.51
N PHE A 216 0.51 51.41 4.26
CA PHE A 216 1.18 51.95 3.08
C PHE A 216 1.07 53.49 2.99
N GLN A 217 -0.12 54.04 3.22
CA GLN A 217 -0.32 55.50 3.29
C GLN A 217 0.46 56.15 4.45
N SER A 218 0.54 55.48 5.60
CA SER A 218 1.29 55.97 6.77
C SER A 218 2.80 55.95 6.51
N ASP A 219 3.30 54.91 5.84
CA ASP A 219 4.71 54.76 5.46
C ASP A 219 5.11 55.83 4.42
N MET A 220 4.26 56.08 3.42
CA MET A 220 4.39 57.20 2.46
C MET A 220 4.45 58.56 3.16
N LYS A 221 3.51 58.86 4.07
CA LYS A 221 3.48 60.13 4.83
C LYS A 221 4.72 60.33 5.70
N ARG A 222 5.26 59.27 6.32
CA ARG A 222 6.52 59.34 7.07
C ARG A 222 7.72 59.63 6.15
N GLN A 223 7.76 59.03 4.96
CA GLN A 223 8.82 59.28 3.98
C GLN A 223 8.76 60.70 3.41
N GLU A 224 7.57 61.22 3.11
CA GLU A 224 7.36 62.61 2.69
C GLU A 224 7.79 63.61 3.76
N ALA A 225 7.40 63.39 5.03
CA ALA A 225 7.85 64.20 6.15
C ALA A 225 9.39 64.21 6.31
N ALA A 226 10.03 63.04 6.14
CA ALA A 226 11.49 62.93 6.16
C ALA A 226 12.15 63.69 5.00
N ILE A 227 11.60 63.63 3.79
CA ILE A 227 12.08 64.41 2.63
C ILE A 227 11.99 65.91 2.92
N ASN A 228 10.86 66.38 3.45
CA ASN A 228 10.64 67.79 3.80
C ASN A 228 11.62 68.27 4.89
N GLN A 229 11.86 67.44 5.92
CA GLN A 229 12.88 67.74 6.93
C GLN A 229 14.28 67.87 6.31
N ARG A 230 14.70 66.91 5.46
CA ARG A 230 16.02 66.98 4.79
C ARG A 230 16.17 68.19 3.89
N GLN A 231 15.10 68.65 3.23
CA GLN A 231 15.12 69.89 2.44
C GLN A 231 15.34 71.13 3.32
N GLN A 232 14.73 71.18 4.51
CA GLN A 232 14.94 72.26 5.49
C GLN A 232 16.38 72.24 6.04
N GLU A 233 16.92 71.08 6.41
CA GLU A 233 18.33 70.92 6.81
C GLU A 233 19.30 71.41 5.72
N ILE A 234 19.05 71.06 4.45
CA ILE A 234 19.86 71.53 3.31
C ILE A 234 19.75 73.05 3.13
N HIS A 235 18.57 73.64 3.31
CA HIS A 235 18.39 75.09 3.25
C HIS A 235 19.15 75.82 4.38
N GLU A 236 19.11 75.28 5.60
CA GLU A 236 19.84 75.83 6.74
C GLU A 236 21.37 75.74 6.51
N ILE A 237 21.87 74.58 6.09
CA ILE A 237 23.30 74.36 5.80
C ILE A 237 23.78 75.31 4.69
N ARG A 238 23.00 75.49 3.61
CA ARG A 238 23.31 76.48 2.56
C ARG A 238 23.40 77.90 3.11
N THR A 239 22.50 78.26 4.02
CA THR A 239 22.47 79.59 4.67
C THR A 239 23.69 79.78 5.60
N ARG A 240 24.05 78.76 6.37
CA ARG A 240 25.28 78.73 7.18
C ARG A 240 26.53 78.90 6.32
N ILE A 241 26.64 78.17 5.20
CA ILE A 241 27.76 78.29 4.24
C ILE A 241 27.83 79.70 3.64
N ALA A 242 26.70 80.25 3.17
CA ALA A 242 26.65 81.59 2.59
C ALA A 242 27.06 82.69 3.59
N ASN A 243 26.72 82.53 4.86
CA ASN A 243 27.13 83.47 5.91
C ASN A 243 28.60 83.28 6.32
N ALA A 244 29.09 82.04 6.41
CA ALA A 244 30.51 81.76 6.64
C ALA A 244 31.41 82.36 5.53
N GLY A 245 30.98 82.28 4.27
CA GLY A 245 31.68 82.91 3.14
C GLY A 245 31.74 84.44 3.23
N LYS A 246 30.67 85.09 3.70
CA LYS A 246 30.68 86.55 3.99
C LYS A 246 31.67 86.89 5.10
N SER A 247 31.63 86.15 6.21
CA SER A 247 32.56 86.37 7.34
C SER A 247 34.01 86.17 6.93
N LEU A 248 34.32 85.15 6.11
CA LEU A 248 35.65 84.90 5.58
C LEU A 248 36.16 86.08 4.75
N LYS A 249 35.31 86.68 3.89
CA LYS A 249 35.67 87.87 3.11
C LYS A 249 35.95 89.09 3.99
N LEU A 250 35.16 89.31 5.04
CA LEU A 250 35.38 90.42 5.98
C LEU A 250 36.68 90.25 6.80
N VAL A 251 37.01 89.01 7.19
CA VAL A 251 38.28 88.70 7.87
C VAL A 251 39.47 88.87 6.93
N ASP A 252 39.37 88.43 5.67
CA ASP A 252 40.39 88.65 4.63
C ASP A 252 40.63 90.15 4.35
N GLU A 253 39.58 90.97 4.31
CA GLU A 253 39.69 92.43 4.22
C GLU A 253 40.37 93.03 5.46
N GLN A 254 40.02 92.58 6.67
CA GLN A 254 40.65 93.02 7.92
C GLN A 254 42.14 92.64 7.97
N VAL A 255 42.52 91.43 7.53
CA VAL A 255 43.92 90.99 7.45
C VAL A 255 44.70 91.86 6.48
N LYS A 256 44.18 92.11 5.27
CA LYS A 256 44.84 92.97 4.27
C LYS A 256 45.04 94.41 4.76
N ILE A 257 44.08 94.96 5.50
CA ILE A 257 44.22 96.28 6.15
C ILE A 257 45.33 96.23 7.22
N SER A 258 45.36 95.19 8.04
CA SER A 258 46.39 94.99 9.07
C SER A 258 47.80 94.88 8.48
N GLU A 259 47.99 94.05 7.45
CA GLU A 259 49.25 93.93 6.69
C GLU A 259 49.67 95.27 6.06
N GLY A 260 48.71 96.01 5.50
CA GLY A 260 48.94 97.33 4.92
C GLY A 260 49.36 98.40 5.93
N LEU A 261 48.91 98.31 7.18
CA LEU A 261 49.33 99.18 8.28
C LEU A 261 50.69 98.75 8.86
N LEU A 262 50.91 97.45 9.03
CA LEU A 262 52.18 96.88 9.50
C LEU A 262 53.32 97.20 8.54
N LYS A 263 53.09 97.11 7.22
CA LYS A 263 54.06 97.50 6.18
C LYS A 263 54.41 98.99 6.17
N ARG A 264 53.64 99.83 6.88
CA ARG A 264 53.87 101.27 7.03
C ARG A 264 54.42 101.64 8.42
N ASP A 265 54.73 100.64 9.24
CA ASP A 265 55.20 100.77 10.63
C ASP A 265 54.21 101.52 11.55
N LEU A 266 52.91 101.49 11.20
CA LEU A 266 51.83 102.21 11.90
C LEU A 266 51.04 101.35 12.89
N THR A 267 51.47 100.11 13.18
CA THR A 267 50.81 99.26 14.19
C THR A 267 51.79 98.31 14.86
N ASN A 268 51.54 98.00 16.14
CA ASN A 268 52.34 97.04 16.90
C ASN A 268 52.02 95.61 16.46
N ARG A 269 53.04 94.75 16.31
CA ARG A 269 52.85 93.33 16.02
C ARG A 269 52.43 92.60 17.30
N PHE A 270 51.12 92.47 17.49
CA PHE A 270 50.58 91.50 18.43
C PHE A 270 50.86 90.08 17.93
N VAL A 271 51.36 89.24 18.83
CA VAL A 271 51.71 87.82 18.67
C VAL A 271 50.70 87.00 19.46
#